data_AF-A0A7K4YU79-F1
#
_entry.id   AF-A0A7K4YU79-F1
#
_cell.length_a   1.000
_cell.length_b   1.000
_cell.length_c   1.000
_cell.angle_alpha   90.00
_cell.angle_beta   90.00
_cell.angle_gamma   90.00
#
_symmetry.space_group_name_H-M   'P 1'
#
loop_
_entity.id
_entity.type
_entity.pdbx_description
1 polymer ?
#
loop_
_entity_poly.entity_id
_entity_poly.type
_entity_poly.pdbx_seq_one_letter_code
_entity_poly.pdbx_strand_id
1 'polypeptide(L)'
;MAVYKVRVATGDITASGTKNSISITLVDSCSESRRMSVNSWFLPGKEKDLTVHCEQDLGPIVLICLHKWRLFLEDAWFCKDVCVTAPYGTLYCFPCYQWLEGVTVVEVREGSAKQLVNNELEILKEHRRLELKAWQEAYQWKSFAEGWPCCLNVGSIHELDSNMKFSCMRTTNFNGTLIFHRASMLLGGFLLRPTSWESLHEMRSIFSQTQGREIGASCVLPPPPP
;
A
#
# COMPACT_ATOMS: atom_id res chain seq x y z
N MET A 1 26.11 21.46 -13.29
CA MET A 1 25.39 21.20 -12.03
C MET A 1 23.91 21.40 -12.26
N ALA A 2 23.18 20.29 -12.32
CA ALA A 2 21.72 20.26 -12.40
C ALA A 2 21.14 20.04 -11.00
N VAL A 3 20.03 20.70 -10.68
CA VAL A 3 19.35 20.60 -9.39
C VAL A 3 17.95 20.06 -9.60
N TYR A 4 17.67 18.89 -9.05
CA TYR A 4 16.34 18.27 -9.06
C TYR A 4 15.70 18.42 -7.69
N LYS A 5 14.42 18.81 -7.66
CA LYS A 5 13.64 18.84 -6.41
C LYS A 5 12.81 17.58 -6.32
N VAL A 6 13.01 16.78 -5.28
CA VAL A 6 12.31 15.52 -5.07
C VAL A 6 11.38 15.69 -3.87
N ARG A 7 10.10 15.43 -4.08
CA ARG A 7 9.10 15.36 -3.04
C ARG A 7 8.69 13.91 -2.83
N VAL A 8 8.76 13.44 -1.59
CA VAL A 8 8.36 12.08 -1.23
C VAL A 8 7.13 12.16 -0.34
N ALA A 9 6.03 11.56 -0.76
CA ALA A 9 4.81 11.47 0.01
C ALA A 9 4.74 10.14 0.77
N THR A 10 4.61 10.21 2.09
CA THR A 10 4.38 9.03 2.94
C THR A 10 2.88 8.86 3.16
N GLY A 11 2.37 7.62 3.12
CA GLY A 11 0.94 7.36 3.31
C GLY A 11 0.43 7.83 4.67
N ASP A 12 -0.86 8.07 4.77
CA ASP A 12 -1.57 8.56 5.96
C ASP A 12 -2.00 7.45 6.94
N ILE A 13 -1.77 6.20 6.58
CA ILE A 13 -2.08 5.03 7.41
C ILE A 13 -1.24 5.04 8.70
N THR A 14 -1.82 4.59 9.82
CA THR A 14 -1.08 4.44 11.08
C THR A 14 0.15 3.54 10.89
N ALA A 15 1.30 3.99 11.41
CA ALA A 15 2.60 3.31 11.28
C ALA A 15 3.15 3.19 9.83
N SER A 16 2.69 4.04 8.90
CA SER A 16 3.26 4.15 7.56
C SER A 16 4.64 4.83 7.50
N GLY A 17 5.04 5.52 8.57
CA GLY A 17 6.28 6.27 8.65
C GLY A 17 7.49 5.40 8.97
N THR A 18 8.69 5.93 8.73
CA THR A 18 9.94 5.22 9.00
C THR A 18 10.99 6.13 9.64
N LYS A 19 11.76 5.52 10.54
CA LYS A 19 12.98 6.10 11.14
C LYS A 19 14.25 5.53 10.50
N ASN A 20 14.12 4.57 9.59
CA ASN A 20 15.23 3.97 8.86
C ASN A 20 15.78 4.91 7.79
N SER A 21 17.00 4.61 7.31
CA SER A 21 17.67 5.43 6.31
C SER A 21 17.12 5.11 4.93
N ILE A 22 16.56 6.11 4.27
CA ILE A 22 16.09 6.00 2.89
C ILE A 22 17.10 6.71 1.99
N SER A 23 17.50 6.06 0.92
CA SER A 23 18.27 6.69 -0.15
C SER A 23 17.54 6.64 -1.47
N ILE A 24 17.68 7.69 -2.26
CA ILE A 24 17.00 7.85 -3.55
C ILE A 24 18.06 7.98 -4.65
N THR A 25 17.82 7.29 -5.76
CA THR A 25 18.61 7.39 -6.99
C THR A 25 17.65 7.72 -8.13
N LEU A 26 17.99 8.72 -8.94
CA LEU A 26 17.26 9.07 -10.16
C LEU A 26 17.91 8.35 -11.33
N VAL A 27 17.11 7.71 -12.18
CA VAL A 27 17.60 6.91 -13.29
C VAL A 27 17.01 7.43 -14.59
N ASP A 28 17.90 7.73 -15.53
CA ASP A 28 17.62 8.04 -16.93
C ASP A 28 17.86 6.80 -17.81
N SER A 29 17.47 6.89 -19.08
CA SER A 29 17.78 5.96 -20.16
C SER A 29 19.24 5.53 -20.26
N CYS A 30 20.20 6.41 -19.96
CA CYS A 30 21.64 6.13 -20.14
C CYS A 30 22.47 6.24 -18.85
N SER A 31 21.96 6.91 -17.81
CA SER A 31 22.75 7.24 -16.62
C SER A 31 21.95 7.21 -15.33
N GLU A 32 22.65 7.03 -14.22
CA GLU A 32 22.08 7.09 -12.87
C GLU A 32 22.69 8.24 -12.08
N SER A 33 21.89 8.87 -11.24
CA SER A 33 22.37 9.89 -10.31
C SER A 33 23.22 9.27 -9.20
N ARG A 34 23.96 10.11 -8.47
CA ARG A 34 24.53 9.69 -7.19
C ARG A 34 23.41 9.30 -6.23
N ARG A 35 23.60 8.20 -5.51
CA ARG A 35 22.72 7.80 -4.41
C ARG A 35 22.70 8.89 -3.34
N MET A 36 21.51 9.39 -3.03
CA MET A 36 21.33 10.41 -2.01
C MET A 36 20.61 9.87 -0.78
N SER A 37 21.26 9.99 0.38
CA SER A 37 20.68 9.58 1.65
C SER A 37 19.83 10.69 2.26
N VAL A 38 18.65 10.32 2.75
CA VAL A 38 17.72 11.21 3.45
C VAL A 38 17.97 11.07 4.95
N ASN A 39 18.62 12.07 5.54
CA ASN A 39 19.03 12.05 6.95
C ASN A 39 17.90 12.45 7.94
N SER A 40 16.64 12.17 7.61
CA SER A 40 15.52 12.62 8.44
C SER A 40 14.32 11.69 8.31
N TRP A 41 13.59 11.54 9.42
CA TRP A 41 12.47 10.61 9.52
C TRP A 41 11.33 10.97 8.56
N PHE A 42 10.63 9.93 8.11
CA PHE A 42 9.40 10.03 7.35
C PHE A 42 8.23 9.80 8.30
N LEU A 43 7.35 10.79 8.40
CA LEU A 43 6.19 10.73 9.28
C LEU A 43 4.94 10.34 8.46
N PRO A 44 3.99 9.60 9.07
CA PRO A 44 2.72 9.30 8.43
C PRO A 44 1.98 10.55 7.95
N GLY A 45 1.47 10.51 6.72
CA GLY A 45 0.68 11.58 6.10
C GLY A 45 1.45 12.86 5.83
N LYS A 46 2.79 12.82 5.87
CA LYS A 46 3.65 13.97 5.58
C LYS A 46 4.38 13.78 4.26
N GLU A 47 4.58 14.91 3.60
CA GLU A 47 5.43 15.05 2.43
C GLU A 47 6.78 15.61 2.84
N LYS A 48 7.82 15.21 2.12
CA LYS A 48 9.20 15.65 2.39
C LYS A 48 9.87 16.09 1.11
N ASP A 49 10.30 17.34 1.08
CA ASP A 49 11.07 17.91 -0.02
C ASP A 49 12.57 17.68 0.20
N LEU A 50 13.26 17.33 -0.89
CA LEU A 50 14.67 17.00 -0.96
C LEU A 50 15.25 17.65 -2.21
N THR A 51 16.54 17.97 -2.17
CA THR A 51 17.25 18.57 -3.31
C THR A 51 18.38 17.64 -3.75
N VAL A 52 18.33 17.19 -5.01
CA VAL A 52 19.37 16.36 -5.64
C VAL A 52 20.29 17.22 -6.46
N HIS A 53 21.57 17.18 -6.12
CA HIS A 53 22.62 17.81 -6.91
C HIS A 53 23.25 16.76 -7.83
N CYS A 54 23.14 16.99 -9.13
CA CYS A 54 23.78 16.16 -10.15
C CYS A 54 24.87 16.98 -10.85
N GLU A 55 26.00 16.35 -11.16
CA GLU A 55 27.11 17.00 -11.86
C GLU A 55 26.67 17.46 -13.26
N GLN A 56 25.95 16.57 -13.94
CA GLN A 56 25.38 16.73 -15.27
C GLN A 56 23.85 16.63 -15.20
N ASP A 57 23.17 17.16 -16.21
CA ASP A 57 21.72 16.96 -16.36
C ASP A 57 21.47 15.52 -16.83
N LEU A 58 20.60 14.81 -16.12
CA LEU A 58 20.27 13.41 -16.39
C LEU A 58 19.29 13.27 -17.56
N GLY A 59 18.76 14.36 -18.11
CA GLY A 59 17.71 14.28 -19.13
C GLY A 59 16.37 13.75 -18.55
N PRO A 60 15.56 13.05 -19.35
CA PRO A 60 14.27 12.51 -18.93
C PRO A 60 14.40 11.39 -17.90
N ILE A 61 13.87 11.61 -16.70
CA ILE A 61 13.90 10.58 -15.63
C ILE A 61 12.84 9.52 -15.93
N VAL A 62 13.27 8.27 -16.05
CA VAL A 62 12.41 7.13 -16.43
C VAL A 62 12.07 6.22 -15.25
N LEU A 63 12.99 6.11 -14.29
CA LEU A 63 12.89 5.27 -13.11
C LEU A 63 13.43 6.03 -11.90
N ILE A 64 12.95 5.64 -10.73
CA ILE A 64 13.56 5.99 -9.45
C ILE A 64 13.86 4.72 -8.66
N CYS A 65 14.98 4.71 -7.94
CA CYS A 65 15.32 3.61 -7.05
C CYS A 65 15.27 4.11 -5.60
N LEU A 66 14.40 3.50 -4.80
CA LEU A 66 14.25 3.73 -3.38
C LEU A 66 14.98 2.62 -2.63
N HIS A 67 16.05 2.98 -1.93
CA HIS A 67 16.82 2.06 -1.10
C HIS A 67 16.47 2.30 0.36
N LYS A 68 15.98 1.26 1.04
CA LYS A 68 15.72 1.30 2.49
C LYS A 68 16.79 0.49 3.22
N TRP A 69 17.46 1.13 4.17
CA TRP A 69 18.50 0.53 5.00
C TRP A 69 18.13 0.61 6.47
N ARG A 70 18.37 -0.48 7.20
CA ARG A 70 18.11 -0.55 8.63
C ARG A 70 19.14 0.28 9.40
N LEU A 71 18.67 1.18 10.26
CA LEU A 71 19.51 1.94 11.20
C LEU A 71 19.48 1.33 12.61
N PHE A 72 18.30 1.18 13.20
CA PHE A 72 18.16 0.73 14.60
C PHE A 72 17.12 -0.40 14.70
N LEU A 73 15.85 -0.03 14.56
CA LEU A 73 14.71 -0.94 14.64
C LEU A 73 14.17 -1.19 13.23
N GLU A 74 13.70 -2.41 13.02
CA GLU A 74 12.99 -2.75 11.80
C GLU A 74 11.61 -2.09 11.84
N ASP A 75 11.32 -1.31 10.80
CA ASP A 75 10.01 -0.72 10.55
C ASP A 75 9.63 -0.93 9.08
N ALA A 76 8.33 -0.85 8.80
CA ALA A 76 7.79 -0.85 7.45
C ALA A 76 7.50 0.60 7.05
N TRP A 77 7.82 0.97 5.81
CA TRP A 77 7.56 2.31 5.29
C TRP A 77 6.56 2.23 4.14
N PHE A 78 5.44 2.94 4.21
CA PHE A 78 4.52 3.04 3.08
C PHE A 78 4.80 4.30 2.26
N CYS A 79 5.44 4.11 1.11
CA CYS A 79 5.68 5.18 0.15
C CYS A 79 4.45 5.31 -0.76
N LYS A 80 3.82 6.49 -0.75
CA LYS A 80 2.64 6.77 -1.59
C LYS A 80 3.08 7.10 -3.01
N ASP A 81 3.84 8.17 -3.16
CA ASP A 81 4.34 8.64 -4.43
C ASP A 81 5.62 9.47 -4.24
N VAL A 82 6.38 9.59 -5.31
CA VAL A 82 7.57 10.43 -5.38
C VAL A 82 7.44 11.32 -6.60
N CYS A 83 7.58 12.62 -6.41
CA CYS A 83 7.52 13.61 -7.48
C CYS A 83 8.89 14.25 -7.65
N VAL A 84 9.41 14.31 -8.88
CA VAL A 84 10.70 14.89 -9.22
C VAL A 84 10.51 16.06 -10.16
N THR A 85 10.92 17.25 -9.74
CA THR A 85 10.94 18.45 -10.59
C THR A 85 12.36 18.63 -11.13
N ALA A 86 12.48 18.53 -12.45
CA ALA A 86 13.73 18.76 -13.17
C ALA A 86 14.16 20.24 -13.14
N PRO A 87 15.43 20.55 -13.44
CA PRO A 87 15.93 21.93 -13.46
C PRO A 87 15.12 22.85 -14.40
N TYR A 88 14.61 22.28 -15.49
CA TYR A 88 13.80 22.99 -16.50
C TYR A 88 12.31 23.09 -16.14
N GLY A 89 11.90 22.64 -14.96
CA GLY A 89 10.52 22.72 -14.48
C GLY A 89 9.63 21.54 -14.86
N THR A 90 10.13 20.56 -15.63
CA THR A 90 9.39 19.33 -15.94
C THR A 90 9.14 18.52 -14.67
N LEU A 91 7.89 18.12 -14.44
CA LEU A 91 7.49 17.30 -13.31
C LEU A 91 7.33 15.83 -13.74
N TYR A 92 8.02 14.94 -13.04
CA TYR A 92 7.89 13.49 -13.19
C TYR A 92 7.27 12.91 -11.93
N CYS A 93 6.21 12.12 -12.06
CA CYS A 93 5.51 11.53 -10.92
C CYS A 93 5.68 10.02 -10.93
N PHE A 94 6.10 9.44 -9.80
CA PHE A 94 6.39 8.03 -9.63
C PHE A 94 5.43 7.46 -8.58
N PRO A 95 4.28 6.91 -8.98
CA PRO A 95 3.33 6.30 -8.05
C PRO A 95 3.92 5.00 -7.50
N CYS A 96 4.11 4.93 -6.17
CA CYS A 96 4.67 3.74 -5.52
C CYS A 96 3.57 2.90 -4.87
N TYR A 97 2.77 3.50 -3.98
CA TYR A 97 1.68 2.88 -3.24
C TYR A 97 2.03 1.50 -2.63
N GLN A 98 3.25 1.36 -2.12
CA GLN A 98 3.78 0.09 -1.63
C GLN A 98 4.50 0.25 -0.28
N TRP A 99 4.48 -0.82 0.51
CA TRP A 99 5.23 -1.04 1.73
C TRP A 99 6.64 -1.52 1.41
N LEU A 100 7.63 -0.80 1.93
CA LEU A 100 9.04 -1.17 1.90
C LEU A 100 9.43 -1.72 3.28
N GLU A 101 9.64 -3.03 3.35
CA GLU A 101 9.99 -3.76 4.56
C GLU A 101 11.45 -4.20 4.55
N GLY A 102 12.04 -4.36 5.74
CA GLY A 102 13.43 -4.78 5.89
C GLY A 102 14.44 -3.89 5.15
N VAL A 103 15.50 -4.51 4.64
CA VAL A 103 16.47 -3.88 3.74
C VAL A 103 16.08 -4.24 2.31
N THR A 104 15.56 -3.26 1.57
CA THR A 104 15.00 -3.49 0.24
C THR A 104 15.34 -2.37 -0.72
N VAL A 105 15.33 -2.70 -2.01
CA VAL A 105 15.49 -1.76 -3.12
C VAL A 105 14.26 -1.90 -4.00
N VAL A 106 13.53 -0.80 -4.17
CA VAL A 106 12.34 -0.75 -5.01
C VAL A 106 12.57 0.22 -6.15
N GLU A 107 12.36 -0.26 -7.37
CA GLU A 107 12.46 0.52 -8.59
C GLU A 107 11.06 0.88 -9.08
N VAL A 108 10.76 2.18 -9.13
CA VAL A 108 9.44 2.69 -9.50
C VAL A 108 9.53 3.44 -10.82
N ARG A 109 8.57 3.18 -11.69
CA ARG A 109 8.46 3.80 -13.01
C ARG A 109 7.61 5.08 -12.95
N GLU A 110 7.87 6.00 -13.88
CA GLU A 110 7.01 7.16 -14.11
C GLU A 110 5.55 6.74 -14.36
N GLY A 111 4.61 7.52 -13.82
CA GLY A 111 3.20 7.17 -13.67
C GLY A 111 2.38 7.12 -14.96
N SER A 112 2.94 7.51 -16.10
CA SER A 112 2.27 7.34 -17.39
C SER A 112 2.03 5.86 -17.68
N ALA A 113 0.77 5.48 -17.84
CA ALA A 113 0.40 4.12 -18.20
C ALA A 113 0.96 3.76 -19.59
N LYS A 114 1.75 2.67 -19.66
CA LYS A 114 2.41 2.22 -20.90
C LYS A 114 2.21 0.73 -21.12
N GLN A 115 1.83 0.37 -22.34
CA GLN A 115 1.83 -1.01 -22.82
C GLN A 115 3.25 -1.46 -23.19
N LEU A 116 3.50 -2.77 -23.21
CA LEU A 116 4.81 -3.31 -23.58
C LEU A 116 5.24 -2.89 -25.00
N VAL A 117 4.30 -2.86 -25.95
CA VAL A 117 4.53 -2.47 -27.35
C VAL A 117 4.96 -1.00 -27.48
N ASN A 118 4.51 -0.15 -26.55
CA ASN A 118 4.77 1.29 -26.54
C ASN A 118 6.03 1.65 -25.73
N ASN A 119 6.78 0.65 -25.22
CA ASN A 119 8.04 0.88 -24.53
C ASN A 119 9.18 0.88 -25.55
N GLU A 120 9.73 2.06 -25.82
CA GLU A 120 10.87 2.21 -26.74
C GLU A 120 12.21 1.90 -26.06
N LEU A 121 12.32 2.18 -24.75
CA LEU A 121 13.55 2.01 -23.99
C LEU A 121 13.71 0.58 -23.45
N GLU A 122 14.85 -0.04 -23.72
CA GLU A 122 15.17 -1.41 -23.27
C GLU A 122 15.20 -1.55 -21.74
N ILE A 123 15.69 -0.53 -21.02
CA ILE A 123 15.69 -0.52 -19.55
C ILE A 123 14.28 -0.71 -18.96
N LEU A 124 13.26 -0.11 -19.59
CA LEU A 124 11.86 -0.22 -19.15
C LEU A 124 11.23 -1.57 -19.53
N LYS A 125 11.73 -2.23 -20.58
CA LYS A 125 11.30 -3.59 -20.94
C LYS A 125 11.86 -4.60 -19.97
N GLU A 126 13.15 -4.47 -19.63
CA GLU A 126 13.83 -5.36 -18.70
C GLU A 126 13.26 -5.21 -17.27
N HIS A 127 13.07 -3.97 -16.79
CA HIS A 127 12.40 -3.70 -15.52
C HIS A 127 11.05 -4.43 -15.43
N ARG A 128 10.20 -4.31 -16.46
CA ARG A 128 8.90 -5.00 -16.51
C ARG A 128 9.02 -6.52 -16.50
N ARG A 129 10.02 -7.07 -17.20
CA ARG A 129 10.26 -8.53 -17.24
C ARG A 129 10.63 -9.07 -15.87
N LEU A 130 11.51 -8.37 -15.16
CA LEU A 130 11.94 -8.72 -13.82
C LEU A 130 10.80 -8.58 -12.81
N GLU A 131 10.03 -7.50 -12.88
CA GLU A 131 8.83 -7.29 -12.05
C GLU A 131 7.83 -8.45 -12.24
N LEU A 132 7.45 -8.77 -13.48
CA LEU A 132 6.50 -9.85 -13.76
C LEU A 132 7.02 -11.21 -13.27
N LYS A 133 8.32 -11.48 -13.41
CA LYS A 133 8.93 -12.71 -12.91
C LYS A 133 8.83 -12.79 -11.38
N ALA A 134 9.20 -11.71 -10.67
CA ALA A 134 9.09 -11.66 -9.22
C ALA A 134 7.63 -11.83 -8.75
N TRP A 135 6.67 -11.24 -9.46
CA TRP A 135 5.24 -11.41 -9.18
C TRP A 135 4.76 -12.85 -9.39
N GLN A 136 5.17 -13.52 -10.46
CA GLN A 136 4.81 -14.93 -10.70
C GLN A 136 5.39 -15.88 -9.65
N GLU A 137 6.60 -15.57 -9.16
CA GLU A 137 7.25 -16.34 -8.09
C GLU A 137 6.58 -16.09 -6.72
N ALA A 138 6.21 -14.85 -6.41
CA ALA A 138 5.55 -14.48 -5.16
C ALA A 138 4.08 -14.92 -5.09
N TYR A 139 3.35 -14.86 -6.21
CA TYR A 139 1.91 -15.11 -6.26
C TYR A 139 1.58 -16.35 -7.10
N GLN A 140 1.68 -17.50 -6.45
CA GLN A 140 1.36 -18.79 -7.06
C GLN A 140 -0.10 -19.18 -6.83
N TRP A 141 -0.62 -20.03 -7.71
CA TRP A 141 -1.98 -20.57 -7.62
C TRP A 141 -1.97 -21.97 -7.01
N LYS A 142 -2.97 -22.29 -6.18
CA LYS A 142 -3.28 -23.64 -5.71
C LYS A 142 -4.74 -23.99 -5.95
N SER A 143 -5.04 -25.29 -6.01
CA SER A 143 -6.43 -25.76 -5.97
C SER A 143 -6.94 -25.73 -4.53
N PHE A 144 -8.09 -25.09 -4.31
CA PHE A 144 -8.74 -25.11 -3.00
C PHE A 144 -9.46 -26.44 -2.77
N ALA A 145 -10.24 -26.87 -3.76
CA ALA A 145 -10.98 -28.12 -3.79
C ALA A 145 -11.23 -28.54 -5.24
N GLU A 146 -11.48 -29.81 -5.49
CA GLU A 146 -11.76 -30.33 -6.84
C GLU A 146 -12.99 -29.64 -7.45
N GLY A 147 -12.87 -29.17 -8.69
CA GLY A 147 -13.92 -28.44 -9.40
C GLY A 147 -14.07 -26.95 -9.03
N TRP A 148 -13.34 -26.45 -8.03
CA TRP A 148 -13.34 -25.03 -7.67
C TRP A 148 -12.30 -24.23 -8.46
N PRO A 149 -12.55 -22.92 -8.69
CA PRO A 149 -11.51 -22.03 -9.21
C PRO A 149 -10.26 -22.05 -8.33
N CYS A 150 -9.09 -21.95 -8.95
CA CYS A 150 -7.82 -21.83 -8.22
C CYS A 150 -7.83 -20.60 -7.32
N CYS A 151 -7.12 -20.69 -6.20
CA CYS A 151 -6.91 -19.60 -5.26
C CYS A 151 -5.43 -19.34 -5.02
N LEU A 152 -5.13 -18.27 -4.29
CA LEU A 152 -3.75 -17.91 -3.95
C LEU A 152 -3.11 -18.99 -3.08
N ASN A 153 -1.87 -19.38 -3.40
CA ASN A 153 -1.11 -20.39 -2.69
C ASN A 153 -0.54 -19.88 -1.36
N VAL A 154 -1.42 -19.61 -0.41
CA VAL A 154 -1.07 -19.09 0.91
C VAL A 154 -1.84 -19.86 1.98
N GLY A 155 -1.17 -20.25 3.06
CA GLY A 155 -1.75 -20.99 4.18
C GLY A 155 -2.38 -20.10 5.24
N SER A 156 -1.86 -18.88 5.40
CA SER A 156 -2.30 -17.94 6.43
C SER A 156 -2.17 -16.48 5.98
N ILE A 157 -3.00 -15.60 6.55
CA ILE A 157 -2.94 -14.14 6.29
C ILE A 157 -1.56 -13.56 6.64
N HIS A 158 -0.82 -14.18 7.57
CA HIS A 158 0.52 -13.73 7.96
C HIS A 158 1.58 -13.94 6.88
N GLU A 159 1.41 -14.95 6.02
CA GLU A 159 2.32 -15.28 4.91
C GLU A 159 2.12 -14.37 3.69
N LEU A 160 1.03 -13.60 3.64
CA LEU A 160 0.79 -12.64 2.57
C LEU A 160 1.85 -11.54 2.55
N ASP A 161 2.18 -11.07 1.36
CA ASP A 161 2.95 -9.85 1.18
C ASP A 161 2.24 -8.66 1.85
N SER A 162 2.99 -7.76 2.45
CA SER A 162 2.42 -6.62 3.19
C SER A 162 1.66 -5.64 2.30
N ASN A 163 1.92 -5.62 1.00
CA ASN A 163 1.11 -4.87 0.04
C ASN A 163 -0.27 -5.49 -0.21
N MET A 164 -0.44 -6.78 0.08
CA MET A 164 -1.73 -7.49 -0.04
C MET A 164 -2.50 -7.58 1.28
N LYS A 165 -1.83 -7.38 2.41
CA LYS A 165 -2.48 -7.40 3.73
C LYS A 165 -3.43 -6.21 3.90
N PHE A 166 -4.48 -6.40 4.69
CA PHE A 166 -5.28 -5.29 5.16
C PHE A 166 -4.40 -4.33 5.97
N SER A 167 -4.61 -3.02 5.79
CA SER A 167 -3.99 -2.03 6.67
C SER A 167 -4.35 -2.32 8.12
N CYS A 168 -3.43 -2.01 9.05
CA CYS A 168 -3.63 -2.26 10.48
C CYS A 168 -5.00 -1.76 10.98
N MET A 169 -5.42 -0.57 10.54
CA MET A 169 -6.72 0.03 10.86
C MET A 169 -7.90 -0.77 10.31
N ARG A 170 -7.82 -1.28 9.08
CA ARG A 170 -8.89 -2.12 8.52
C ARG A 170 -8.99 -3.45 9.25
N THR A 171 -7.84 -4.05 9.58
CA THR A 171 -7.78 -5.29 10.36
C THR A 171 -8.37 -5.12 11.76
N THR A 172 -8.01 -4.05 12.49
CA THR A 172 -8.56 -3.79 13.82
C THR A 172 -10.06 -3.48 13.77
N ASN A 173 -10.52 -2.69 12.79
CA ASN A 173 -11.94 -2.40 12.63
C ASN A 173 -12.74 -3.67 12.32
N PHE A 174 -12.26 -4.50 11.39
CA PHE A 174 -12.94 -5.72 11.00
C PHE A 174 -12.98 -6.74 12.16
N ASN A 175 -11.83 -7.00 12.79
CA ASN A 175 -11.76 -7.93 13.92
C ASN A 175 -12.55 -7.42 15.13
N GLY A 176 -12.45 -6.12 15.43
CA GLY A 176 -13.23 -5.48 16.50
C GLY A 176 -14.73 -5.61 16.27
N THR A 177 -15.18 -5.37 15.04
CA THR A 177 -16.59 -5.55 14.64
C THR A 177 -17.03 -7.00 14.79
N LEU A 178 -16.21 -7.96 14.33
CA LEU A 178 -16.50 -9.38 14.46
C LEU A 178 -16.56 -9.85 15.92
N ILE A 179 -15.61 -9.41 16.75
CA ILE A 179 -15.57 -9.72 18.19
C ILE A 179 -16.78 -9.12 18.88
N PHE A 180 -17.12 -7.86 18.60
CA PHE A 180 -18.29 -7.20 19.16
C PHE A 180 -19.58 -7.93 18.78
N HIS A 181 -19.76 -8.26 17.50
CA HIS A 181 -20.93 -9.03 17.05
C HIS A 181 -20.99 -10.41 17.72
N ARG A 182 -19.87 -11.14 17.79
CA ARG A 182 -19.81 -12.43 18.49
C ARG A 182 -20.16 -12.29 19.98
N ALA A 183 -19.63 -11.28 20.66
CA ALA A 183 -19.93 -11.01 22.06
C ALA A 183 -21.41 -10.65 22.26
N SER A 184 -21.98 -9.82 21.39
CA SER A 184 -23.40 -9.49 21.39
C SER A 184 -24.26 -10.73 21.18
N MET A 185 -23.89 -11.62 20.25
CA MET A 185 -24.59 -12.88 20.01
C MET A 185 -24.41 -13.88 21.17
N LEU A 186 -23.23 -13.93 21.81
CA LEU A 186 -23.00 -14.74 23.02
C LEU A 186 -23.85 -14.24 24.19
N LEU A 187 -23.83 -12.93 24.46
CA LEU A 187 -24.60 -12.28 25.53
C LEU A 187 -26.12 -12.36 25.27
N GLY A 188 -26.53 -12.31 24.01
CA GLY A 188 -27.92 -12.57 23.58
C GLY A 188 -28.32 -14.05 23.60
N GLY A 189 -27.44 -14.95 24.04
CA GLY A 189 -27.73 -16.38 24.20
C GLY A 189 -27.76 -17.20 22.91
N PHE A 190 -27.36 -16.63 21.76
CA PHE A 190 -27.44 -17.29 20.45
C PHE A 190 -26.42 -18.43 20.27
N LEU A 191 -25.16 -18.19 20.66
CA LEU A 191 -24.04 -19.07 20.28
C LEU A 191 -23.81 -20.26 21.23
N LEU A 192 -24.46 -20.24 22.40
CA LEU A 192 -24.33 -21.28 23.43
C LEU A 192 -25.58 -22.15 23.56
N ARG A 193 -26.59 -21.96 22.70
CA ARG A 193 -27.84 -22.70 22.78
C ARG A 193 -27.77 -24.00 21.97
N PRO A 194 -27.89 -25.18 22.61
CA PRO A 194 -27.87 -26.45 21.91
C PRO A 194 -29.25 -26.87 21.36
N THR A 195 -30.33 -26.17 21.72
CA THR A 195 -31.72 -26.53 21.36
C THR A 195 -32.31 -25.63 20.29
N SER A 196 -33.30 -26.16 19.55
CA SER A 196 -34.08 -25.40 18.58
C SER A 196 -34.95 -24.33 19.26
N TRP A 197 -35.29 -23.28 18.50
CA TRP A 197 -36.25 -22.26 18.91
C TRP A 197 -37.60 -22.88 19.26
N GLU A 198 -38.18 -22.46 20.38
CA GLU A 198 -39.48 -22.97 20.85
C GLU A 198 -40.65 -22.29 20.11
N SER A 199 -40.42 -21.10 19.54
CA SER A 199 -41.41 -20.40 18.72
C SER A 199 -40.80 -19.34 17.80
N LEU A 200 -41.56 -18.92 16.78
CA LEU A 200 -41.20 -17.78 15.93
C LEU A 200 -41.14 -16.45 16.69
N HIS A 201 -41.87 -16.33 17.82
CA HIS A 201 -41.83 -15.14 18.67
C HIS A 201 -40.48 -15.02 19.39
N GLU A 202 -39.96 -16.14 19.89
CA GLU A 202 -38.65 -16.19 20.53
C GLU A 202 -37.54 -15.77 19.56
N MET A 203 -37.61 -16.26 18.32
CA MET A 203 -36.73 -15.83 17.23
C MET A 203 -36.83 -14.31 17.00
N ARG A 204 -38.04 -13.76 16.89
CA ARG A 204 -38.27 -12.32 16.66
C ARG A 204 -37.74 -11.44 17.79
N SER A 205 -37.98 -11.81 19.05
CA SER A 205 -37.49 -11.08 20.24
C SER A 205 -35.97 -10.90 20.21
N ILE A 206 -35.29 -11.92 19.72
CA ILE A 206 -33.84 -11.99 19.71
C ILE A 206 -33.26 -11.21 18.51
N PHE A 207 -33.89 -11.24 17.33
CA PHE A 207 -33.52 -10.37 16.21
C PHE A 207 -33.86 -8.89 16.42
N SER A 208 -34.88 -8.56 17.22
CA SER A 208 -35.15 -7.16 17.58
C SER A 208 -34.06 -6.52 18.45
N GLN A 209 -33.25 -7.33 19.17
CA GLN A 209 -32.14 -6.83 19.98
C GLN A 209 -30.88 -6.51 19.16
N THR A 210 -30.73 -7.14 17.98
CA THR A 210 -29.62 -6.87 17.05
C THR A 210 -29.96 -5.78 16.02
N GLN A 211 -31.25 -5.44 15.86
CA GLN A 211 -31.74 -4.37 14.99
C GLN A 211 -31.59 -2.98 15.63
N GLY A 212 -30.39 -2.68 16.12
CA GLY A 212 -30.05 -1.47 16.86
C GLY A 212 -28.87 -0.71 16.25
N ARG A 213 -28.88 -0.51 14.93
CA ARG A 213 -28.29 0.65 14.24
C ARG A 213 -28.52 0.51 12.74
N GLU A 214 -29.33 1.41 12.18
CA GLU A 214 -29.04 1.87 10.83
C GLU A 214 -27.58 2.32 10.82
N ILE A 215 -26.81 1.80 9.87
CA ILE A 215 -25.52 2.36 9.51
C ILE A 215 -25.86 3.72 8.89
N GLY A 216 -26.05 4.73 9.74
CA GLY A 216 -26.14 6.11 9.32
C GLY A 216 -24.84 6.46 8.64
N ALA A 217 -24.84 6.42 7.31
CA ALA A 217 -23.85 7.07 6.49
C ALA A 217 -23.85 8.55 6.90
N SER A 218 -22.90 8.94 7.74
CA SER A 218 -22.58 10.35 7.93
C SER A 218 -21.83 10.84 6.69
N CYS A 219 -22.61 11.09 5.64
CA CYS A 219 -22.27 11.87 4.45
C CYS A 219 -23.56 12.53 3.96
N VAL A 220 -24.17 13.35 4.82
CA VAL A 220 -25.18 14.32 4.38
C VAL A 220 -24.40 15.53 3.86
N LEU A 221 -24.33 15.66 2.53
CA LEU A 221 -23.86 16.89 1.88
C LEU A 221 -24.80 18.04 2.28
N PRO A 222 -24.29 19.25 2.58
CA PRO A 222 -25.14 20.40 2.85
C PRO A 222 -25.92 20.79 1.58
N PRO A 223 -27.18 21.24 1.72
CA PRO A 223 -27.96 21.69 0.57
C PRO A 223 -27.35 22.97 -0.03
N PRO A 224 -27.48 23.18 -1.36
CA PRO A 224 -26.97 24.38 -2.00
C PRO A 224 -27.75 25.62 -1.53
N PRO A 225 -27.07 26.79 -1.40
CA PRO A 225 -27.71 28.03 -1.02
C PRO A 225 -28.67 28.54 -2.13
N PRO A 226 -29.65 29.39 -1.75
CA PRO A 226 -30.70 29.88 -2.65
C PRO A 226 -30.18 30.72 -3.82
#